data_AF-A0A925X389-F1
#
_entry.id   AF-A0A925X389-F1
#
_cell.length_a   1.000
_cell.length_b   1.000
_cell.length_c   1.000
_cell.angle_alpha   90.00
_cell.angle_beta   90.00
_cell.angle_gamma   90.00
#
_symmetry.space_group_name_H-M   'P 1'
#
loop_
_entity.id
_entity.type
_entity.pdbx_description
1 polymer ?
#
loop_
_entity_poly.entity_id
_entity_poly.type
_entity_poly.pdbx_seq_one_letter_code
_entity_poly.pdbx_strand_id
1 'polypeptide(L)' 'NPSFLQFVDRRGLTPGTNLIVESRDPNAAAVVVKPVDANQATLGLDAAAKILVEAI' A
#
# COMPACT_ATOMS: atom_id res chain seq x y z
N ASN A 1 6.30 -2.40 13.77
CA ASN A 1 7.62 -1.92 13.27
C ASN A 1 7.50 -0.42 13.00
N PRO A 2 8.14 0.45 13.81
CA PRO A 2 8.01 1.91 13.67
C PRO A 2 8.41 2.45 12.30
N SER A 3 9.48 1.95 11.67
CA SER A 3 9.93 2.40 10.35
C SER A 3 8.92 2.06 9.26
N PHE A 4 8.27 0.90 9.36
CA PHE A 4 7.17 0.54 8.43
C PHE A 4 5.98 1.48 8.59
N LEU A 5 5.56 1.76 9.83
CA LEU A 5 4.44 2.67 10.10
C LEU A 5 4.71 4.09 9.58
N GLN A 6 5.93 4.60 9.77
CA GLN A 6 6.34 5.91 9.23
C GLN A 6 6.37 5.91 7.68
N PHE A 7 6.76 4.79 7.07
CA PHE A 7 6.77 4.67 5.62
C PHE A 7 5.34 4.72 5.04
N VAL A 8 4.41 3.93 5.59
CA VAL A 8 3.02 3.90 5.10
C VAL A 8 2.31 5.23 5.36
N ASP A 9 2.57 5.87 6.49
CA ASP A 9 2.08 7.23 6.82
C ASP A 9 2.53 8.26 5.78
N ARG A 10 3.84 8.31 5.46
CA ARG A 10 4.39 9.21 4.42
C ARG A 10 3.83 8.95 3.01
N ARG A 11 3.27 7.76 2.77
CA ARG A 11 2.66 7.37 1.50
C ARG A 11 1.14 7.57 1.49
N GLY A 12 0.55 8.10 2.56
CA GLY A 12 -0.89 8.26 2.69
C GLY A 12 -1.64 6.93 2.82
N LEU A 13 -0.96 5.88 3.25
CA LEU A 13 -1.53 4.55 3.48
C LEU A 13 -1.89 4.40 4.96
N THR A 14 -2.85 5.21 5.42
CA THR A 14 -3.36 5.19 6.79
C THR A 14 -4.71 4.47 6.87
N PRO A 15 -5.12 3.96 8.05
CA PRO A 15 -6.41 3.32 8.21
C PRO A 15 -7.57 4.23 7.81
N GLY A 16 -8.52 3.70 7.05
CA GLY A 16 -9.67 4.44 6.52
C GLY A 16 -9.42 5.13 5.18
N THR A 17 -8.18 5.13 4.66
CA THR A 17 -7.90 5.66 3.33
C THR A 17 -8.38 4.71 2.24
N ASN A 18 -9.21 5.22 1.33
CA ASN A 18 -9.56 4.53 0.10
C ASN A 18 -8.37 4.54 -0.86
N LEU A 19 -8.16 3.41 -1.54
CA LEU A 19 -7.11 3.24 -2.52
C LEU A 19 -7.55 2.33 -3.66
N ILE A 20 -6.81 2.40 -4.77
CA ILE A 20 -6.96 1.51 -5.91
C ILE A 20 -5.70 0.65 -6.01
N VAL A 21 -5.88 -0.65 -6.24
CA VAL A 21 -4.79 -1.54 -6.64
C VAL A 21 -4.64 -1.41 -8.15
N GLU A 22 -3.61 -0.71 -8.60
CA GLU A 22 -3.37 -0.45 -10.03
C GLU A 22 -2.76 -1.66 -10.73
N SER A 23 -1.83 -2.36 -10.07
CA SER A 23 -1.25 -3.60 -10.58
C SER A 23 -0.71 -4.49 -9.48
N ARG A 24 -0.67 -5.79 -9.74
CA ARG A 24 0.00 -6.80 -8.90
C ARG A 24 0.90 -7.63 -9.80
N ASP A 25 2.20 -7.63 -9.51
CA ASP A 25 3.20 -8.41 -10.24
C ASP A 25 3.82 -9.46 -9.31
N PRO A 26 3.44 -10.75 -9.47
CA PRO A 26 4.02 -11.83 -8.70
C PRO A 26 5.52 -12.05 -8.97
N ASN A 27 6.00 -11.78 -10.20
CA ASN A 27 7.40 -11.98 -10.58
C ASN A 27 8.30 -10.93 -9.93
N ALA A 28 7.82 -9.70 -9.83
CA ALA A 28 8.51 -8.61 -9.12
C ALA A 28 8.28 -8.65 -7.60
N ALA A 29 7.47 -9.60 -7.10
CA ALA A 29 7.02 -9.67 -5.71
C ALA A 29 6.51 -8.30 -5.21
N ALA A 30 5.71 -7.61 -6.02
CA ALA A 30 5.25 -6.26 -5.72
C ALA A 30 3.79 -6.00 -6.10
N VAL A 31 3.19 -5.01 -5.44
CA VAL A 31 1.88 -4.44 -5.76
C VAL A 31 2.02 -2.93 -5.85
N VAL A 32 1.32 -2.35 -6.82
CA VAL A 32 1.24 -0.90 -7.01
C VAL A 32 -0.14 -0.43 -6.58
N VAL A 33 -0.16 0.52 -5.65
CA VAL A 33 -1.38 1.08 -5.08
C VAL A 33 -1.38 2.59 -5.23
N LYS A 34 -2.57 3.15 -5.41
CA LYS A 34 -2.80 4.58 -5.49
C LYS A 34 -3.88 4.99 -4.48
N PRO A 35 -3.49 5.59 -3.35
CA PRO A 35 -4.44 6.24 -2.45
C PRO A 35 -5.14 7.39 -3.15
N VAL A 36 -6.38 7.70 -2.77
CA VAL A 36 -7.17 8.79 -3.39
C VAL A 36 -6.46 10.15 -3.27
N ASP A 37 -5.87 10.42 -2.10
CA ASP A 37 -5.29 11.73 -1.77
C ASP A 37 -3.75 11.76 -1.79
N ALA A 38 -3.10 10.70 -2.28
CA ALA A 38 -1.64 10.60 -2.27
C ALA A 38 -1.07 10.06 -3.58
N ASN A 39 0.25 10.19 -3.71
CA ASN A 39 0.96 9.64 -4.85
C ASN A 39 0.97 8.12 -4.83
N GLN A 40 1.07 7.54 -6.02
CA GLN A 40 1.27 6.13 -6.23
C GLN A 40 2.42 5.59 -5.36
N ALA A 41 2.22 4.41 -4.79
CA ALA A 41 3.20 3.70 -3.99
C ALA A 41 3.36 2.27 -4.49
N THR A 42 4.61 1.83 -4.56
CA THR A 42 4.95 0.42 -4.81
C THR A 42 5.30 -0.23 -3.48
N LEU A 43 4.67 -1.36 -3.19
CA LEU A 43 4.88 -2.15 -2.00
C LEU A 43 5.38 -3.53 -2.41
N GLY A 44 6.43 -4.02 -1.74
CA GLY A 44 6.75 -5.44 -1.81
C GLY A 44 5.60 -6.26 -1.19
N LEU A 45 5.37 -7.48 -1.67
CA LEU A 45 4.26 -8.32 -1.20
C LEU A 45 4.31 -8.57 0.31
N ASP A 46 5.50 -8.72 0.91
CA ASP A 46 5.66 -8.88 2.37
C ASP A 46 5.28 -7.64 3.16
N ALA A 47 5.44 -6.44 2.57
CA ALA A 47 5.03 -5.19 3.17
C ALA A 47 3.52 -4.99 3.00
N ALA A 48 3.00 -5.30 1.81
CA ALA A 48 1.58 -5.24 1.50
C ALA A 48 0.76 -6.20 2.38
N ALA A 49 1.27 -7.41 2.66
CA ALA A 49 0.62 -8.40 3.52
C ALA A 49 0.43 -7.94 4.99
N LYS A 50 1.10 -6.84 5.40
CA LYS A 50 0.94 -6.24 6.73
C LYS A 50 -0.16 -5.18 6.78
N ILE A 51 -0.75 -4.83 5.63
CA ILE A 51 -1.80 -3.83 5.51
C ILE A 51 -3.13 -4.59 5.38
N LEU A 52 -4.04 -4.35 6.32
CA LEU A 52 -5.40 -4.85 6.22
C LEU A 52 -6.20 -3.97 5.28
N VAL A 53 -6.90 -4.59 4.33
CA VAL A 53 -7.79 -3.91 3.38
C VAL A 53 -9.11 -4.66 3.30
N GLU A 54 -10.19 -3.94 2.99
CA GLU A 54 -11.49 -4.50 2.64
C GLU A 54 -11.91 -4.02 1.25
N ALA A 55 -12.64 -4.85 0.52
CA ALA A 55 -13.24 -4.43 -0.74
C ALA A 55 -14.48 -3.57 -0.45
N ILE A 56 -14.63 -2.48 -1.19
CA ILE A 56 -15.80 -1.59 -1.15
C ILE A 56 -16.91 -2.17 -2.03
#